data_AF-A0A4Y4BD21-F1
#
_entry.id   AF-A0A4Y4BD21-F1
#
_cell.length_a   1.000
_cell.length_b   1.000
_cell.length_c   1.000
_cell.angle_alpha   90.00
_cell.angle_beta   90.00
_cell.angle_gamma   90.00
#
_symmetry.space_group_name_H-M   'P 1'
#
loop_
_entity.id
_entity.type
_entity.pdbx_description
1 polymer ?
#
loop_
_entity_poly.entity_id
_entity_poly.type
_entity_poly.pdbx_seq_one_letter_code
_entity_poly.pdbx_strand_id
1 'polypeptide(L)'
;MCEAFPIWWQDITSPPPTEWVYMFEEFTGDDTAEEWALAAAIFIAQTRRRTRVGPTFAELFTHLLPDTGGLPGPFPRLEFMERRRAVTGFRGHAAIEWRRRGMISFDRAVMRSLRVGRAFREHSRLRQQSRAAIAVCSGQHSAAAPASKLGDGKRGVEGA
;
A
#
# COMPACT_ATOMS: atom_id res chain seq x y z
N MET A 1 33.91 11.72 -18.08
CA MET A 1 32.65 10.94 -18.01
C MET A 1 31.62 11.86 -17.39
N CYS A 2 30.65 12.36 -18.17
CA CYS A 2 29.55 13.12 -17.58
C CYS A 2 28.69 12.10 -16.82
N GLU A 3 28.71 12.16 -15.50
CA GLU A 3 27.73 11.46 -14.67
C GLU A 3 26.34 11.85 -15.18
N ALA A 4 25.63 10.90 -15.76
CA ALA A 4 24.28 11.14 -16.24
C ALA A 4 23.40 11.31 -15.00
N PHE A 5 22.79 12.50 -14.85
CA PHE A 5 21.84 12.73 -13.77
C PHE A 5 20.66 11.75 -13.86
N PRO A 6 19.99 11.45 -12.72
CA PRO A 6 18.84 10.56 -12.70
C PRO A 6 17.77 10.97 -13.71
N ILE A 7 16.99 10.00 -14.20
CA ILE A 7 15.95 10.23 -15.22
C ILE A 7 14.89 11.28 -14.82
N TRP A 8 14.69 11.49 -13.52
CA TRP A 8 13.75 12.47 -12.99
C TRP A 8 14.35 13.88 -12.83
N TRP A 9 15.67 14.03 -13.00
CA TRP A 9 16.44 15.27 -12.85
C TRP A 9 17.00 15.73 -14.20
N GLN A 10 16.09 16.13 -15.09
CA GLN A 10 16.41 16.55 -16.46
C GLN A 10 16.27 18.06 -16.61
N ASP A 11 17.04 18.64 -17.54
CA ASP A 11 17.06 20.08 -17.84
C ASP A 11 17.42 20.97 -16.64
N ILE A 12 18.18 20.44 -15.68
CA ILE A 12 18.70 21.18 -14.52
C ILE A 12 20.22 21.05 -14.54
N THR A 13 20.92 22.19 -14.54
CA THR A 13 22.39 22.24 -14.67
C THR A 13 23.11 21.91 -13.36
N SER A 14 22.47 22.18 -12.22
CA SER A 14 23.01 21.82 -10.91
C SER A 14 22.81 20.33 -10.61
N PRO A 15 23.72 19.70 -9.85
CA PRO A 15 23.53 18.31 -9.43
C PRO A 15 22.27 18.14 -8.57
N PRO A 16 21.60 16.98 -8.63
CA PRO A 16 20.50 16.66 -7.74
C PRO A 16 20.98 16.61 -6.29
N PRO A 17 20.13 17.01 -5.30
CA PRO A 17 20.45 16.80 -3.90
C PRO A 17 20.60 15.31 -3.59
N THR A 18 21.60 14.99 -2.78
CA THR A 18 21.94 13.61 -2.42
C THR A 18 20.77 12.87 -1.76
N GLU A 19 20.00 13.54 -0.90
CA GLU A 19 18.84 12.95 -0.22
C GLU A 19 17.76 12.52 -1.20
N TRP A 20 17.61 13.26 -2.30
CA TRP A 20 16.64 12.93 -3.35
C TRP A 20 17.10 11.75 -4.19
N VAL A 21 18.40 11.64 -4.47
CA VAL A 21 18.97 10.49 -5.19
C VAL A 21 18.80 9.22 -4.35
N TYR A 22 19.21 9.25 -3.08
CA TYR A 22 19.08 8.11 -2.19
C TYR A 22 17.63 7.67 -2.00
N MET A 23 16.71 8.60 -1.77
CA MET A 23 15.30 8.25 -1.62
C MET A 23 14.70 7.72 -2.93
N PHE A 24 15.20 8.18 -4.09
CA PHE A 24 14.77 7.63 -5.37
C PHE A 24 15.24 6.18 -5.54
N GLU A 25 16.50 5.91 -5.21
CA GLU A 25 17.05 4.55 -5.19
C GLU A 25 16.32 3.67 -4.19
N GLU A 26 15.96 4.19 -3.02
CA GLU A 26 15.17 3.43 -2.03
C GLU A 26 13.77 3.10 -2.57
N PHE A 27 13.12 4.04 -3.26
CA PHE A 27 11.80 3.81 -3.86
C PHE A 27 11.82 2.90 -5.08
N THR A 28 12.94 2.79 -5.81
CA THR A 28 13.01 2.11 -7.11
C THR A 28 13.99 0.94 -7.18
N GLY A 29 14.84 0.79 -6.17
CA GLY A 29 15.86 -0.23 -6.06
C GLY A 29 15.26 -1.62 -5.92
N ASP A 30 15.95 -2.62 -6.46
CA ASP A 30 15.42 -3.97 -6.57
C ASP A 30 15.05 -4.59 -5.23
N ASP A 31 15.86 -4.32 -4.20
CA ASP A 31 15.70 -4.87 -2.86
C ASP A 31 14.64 -4.15 -2.01
N THR A 32 14.36 -2.88 -2.26
CA THR A 32 13.52 -2.02 -1.40
C THR A 32 12.21 -1.59 -2.04
N ALA A 33 12.14 -1.53 -3.37
CA ALA A 33 10.98 -1.00 -4.08
C ALA A 33 9.71 -1.83 -3.90
N GLU A 34 9.83 -3.14 -3.62
CA GLU A 34 8.66 -3.96 -3.33
C GLU A 34 7.94 -3.53 -2.04
N GLU A 35 8.70 -3.26 -0.97
CA GLU A 35 8.16 -2.81 0.30
C GLU A 35 7.48 -1.44 0.16
N TRP A 36 8.15 -0.50 -0.51
CA TRP A 36 7.58 0.82 -0.80
C TRP A 36 6.33 0.75 -1.68
N ALA A 37 6.34 -0.10 -2.72
CA ALA A 37 5.19 -0.32 -3.58
C ALA A 37 4.01 -0.93 -2.82
N LEU A 38 4.28 -1.85 -1.88
CA LEU A 38 3.28 -2.43 -1.00
C LEU A 38 2.68 -1.37 -0.06
N ALA A 39 3.51 -0.57 0.61
CA ALA A 39 3.08 0.53 1.48
C ALA A 39 2.17 1.51 0.71
N ALA A 40 2.58 1.91 -0.50
CA ALA A 40 1.79 2.76 -1.38
C ALA A 40 0.43 2.13 -1.73
N ALA A 41 0.41 0.84 -2.07
CA ALA A 41 -0.82 0.13 -2.41
C ALA A 41 -1.78 0.02 -1.21
N ILE A 42 -1.27 -0.23 -0.01
CA ILE A 42 -2.06 -0.26 1.24
C ILE A 42 -2.71 1.10 1.47
N PHE A 43 -1.95 2.20 1.40
CA PHE A 43 -2.49 3.54 1.58
C PHE A 43 -3.57 3.90 0.55
N ILE A 44 -3.34 3.56 -0.72
CA ILE A 44 -4.33 3.77 -1.79
C ILE A 44 -5.61 2.97 -1.50
N ALA A 45 -5.49 1.70 -1.09
CA ALA A 45 -6.63 0.86 -0.75
C ALA A 45 -7.46 1.46 0.40
N GLN A 46 -6.78 1.89 1.47
CA GLN A 46 -7.41 2.52 2.63
C GLN A 46 -8.10 3.83 2.27
N THR A 47 -7.42 4.70 1.51
CA THR A 47 -7.97 5.97 1.06
C THR A 47 -9.22 5.77 0.22
N ARG A 48 -9.15 4.88 -0.78
CA ARG A 48 -10.30 4.59 -1.65
C ARG A 48 -11.47 3.97 -0.90
N ARG A 49 -11.21 3.16 0.12
CA ARG A 49 -12.27 2.63 0.99
C ARG A 49 -12.99 3.75 1.74
N ARG A 50 -12.26 4.77 2.19
CA ARG A 50 -12.81 5.90 2.95
C ARG A 50 -13.50 6.95 2.08
N THR A 51 -12.90 7.33 0.95
CA THR A 51 -13.33 8.50 0.15
C THR A 51 -14.01 8.14 -1.17
N ARG A 52 -14.04 6.84 -1.55
CA ARG A 52 -14.48 6.32 -2.86
C ARG A 52 -13.61 6.74 -4.06
N VAL A 53 -12.73 7.72 -3.91
CA VAL A 53 -11.77 8.20 -4.92
C VAL A 53 -10.32 7.91 -4.52
N GLY A 54 -9.41 7.89 -5.48
CA GLY A 54 -7.98 7.69 -5.20
C GLY A 54 -7.33 8.89 -4.48
N PRO A 55 -6.21 8.69 -3.79
CA PRO A 55 -5.39 9.81 -3.36
C PRO A 55 -4.75 10.52 -4.56
N THR A 56 -4.25 11.72 -4.33
CA THR A 56 -3.30 12.40 -5.22
C THR A 56 -1.88 11.87 -4.99
N PHE A 57 -0.97 12.13 -5.92
CA PHE A 57 0.47 11.87 -5.69
C PHE A 57 1.01 12.66 -4.50
N ALA A 58 0.56 13.89 -4.26
CA ALA A 58 0.99 14.66 -3.10
C ALA A 58 0.59 13.95 -1.79
N GLU A 59 -0.68 13.57 -1.65
CA GLU A 59 -1.18 12.86 -0.47
C GLU A 59 -0.46 11.51 -0.25
N LEU A 60 -0.21 10.76 -1.34
CA LEU A 60 0.54 9.51 -1.26
C LEU A 60 1.95 9.73 -0.72
N PHE A 61 2.71 10.68 -1.27
CA PHE A 61 4.09 10.89 -0.83
C PHE A 61 4.16 11.52 0.57
N THR A 62 3.21 12.39 0.95
CA THR A 62 3.09 12.87 2.33
C THR A 62 2.82 11.73 3.31
N HIS A 63 2.10 10.69 2.89
CA HIS A 63 1.92 9.50 3.73
C HIS A 63 3.20 8.65 3.84
N LEU A 64 3.94 8.50 2.74
CA LEU A 64 5.18 7.69 2.72
C LEU A 64 6.35 8.37 3.44
N LEU A 65 6.41 9.71 3.39
CA LEU A 65 7.45 10.52 4.05
C LEU A 65 6.77 11.54 4.98
N PRO A 66 6.24 11.09 6.13
CA PRO A 66 5.46 11.96 7.02
C PRO A 66 6.31 13.09 7.62
N ASP A 67 7.57 12.81 7.97
CA ASP A 67 8.45 13.74 8.67
C ASP A 67 8.85 14.95 7.80
N THR A 68 8.82 14.78 6.48
CA THR A 68 9.25 15.80 5.52
C THR A 68 8.11 16.34 4.66
N GLY A 69 6.87 15.98 4.98
CA GLY A 69 5.68 16.41 4.24
C GLY A 69 5.61 15.85 2.81
N GLY A 70 6.30 14.75 2.52
CA GLY A 70 6.28 14.09 1.21
C GLY A 70 7.37 14.53 0.24
N LEU A 71 8.50 15.06 0.75
CA LEU A 71 9.66 15.45 -0.03
C LEU A 71 10.93 14.88 0.62
N PRO A 72 11.88 14.29 -0.12
CA PRO A 72 13.10 13.74 0.48
C PRO A 72 13.95 14.77 1.25
N GLY A 73 13.96 16.02 0.79
CA GLY A 73 14.73 17.11 1.42
C GLY A 73 14.50 18.44 0.71
N PRO A 74 15.16 19.52 1.15
CA PRO A 74 15.13 20.80 0.45
C PRO A 74 15.82 20.70 -0.92
N PHE A 75 15.43 21.57 -1.84
CA PHE A 75 16.17 21.77 -3.09
C PHE A 75 17.17 22.91 -2.93
N PRO A 76 18.25 22.94 -3.75
CA PRO A 76 19.03 24.16 -3.95
C PRO A 76 18.14 25.26 -4.54
N ARG A 77 18.72 26.45 -4.72
CA ARG A 77 18.02 27.57 -5.36
C ARG A 77 17.72 27.20 -6.82
N LEU A 78 16.49 26.76 -7.05
CA LEU A 78 15.92 26.43 -8.35
C LEU A 78 14.79 27.38 -8.68
N GLU A 79 14.56 27.62 -9.97
CA GLU A 79 13.39 28.32 -10.42
C GLU A 79 12.12 27.52 -10.11
N PHE A 80 11.00 28.23 -9.94
CA PHE A 80 9.72 27.60 -9.55
C PHE A 80 9.32 26.43 -10.47
N MET A 81 9.53 26.60 -11.78
CA MET A 81 9.18 25.59 -12.78
C MET A 81 10.15 24.39 -12.78
N GLU A 82 11.43 24.60 -12.49
CA GLU A 82 12.41 23.52 -12.32
C GLU A 82 12.08 22.68 -11.10
N ARG A 83 11.84 23.35 -9.96
CA ARG A 83 11.40 22.68 -8.72
C ARG A 83 10.14 21.86 -8.96
N ARG A 84 9.13 22.44 -9.62
CA ARG A 84 7.86 21.73 -9.91
C ARG A 84 8.08 20.51 -10.80
N ARG A 85 8.93 20.62 -11.83
CA ARG A 85 9.28 19.52 -12.73
C ARG A 85 10.01 18.41 -11.99
N ALA A 86 11.02 18.75 -11.18
CA ALA A 86 11.77 17.78 -10.39
C ALA A 86 10.87 16.98 -9.43
N VAL A 87 9.99 17.65 -8.66
CA VAL A 87 9.04 16.98 -7.77
C VAL A 87 8.10 16.05 -8.54
N THR A 88 7.56 16.54 -9.66
CA THR A 88 6.61 15.77 -10.47
C THR A 88 7.29 14.57 -11.13
N GLY A 89 8.50 14.76 -11.64
CA GLY A 89 9.35 13.71 -12.22
C GLY A 89 9.67 12.64 -11.18
N PHE A 90 10.21 13.04 -10.03
CA PHE A 90 10.55 12.11 -8.94
C PHE A 90 9.37 11.23 -8.56
N ARG A 91 8.22 11.85 -8.25
CA ARG A 91 7.00 11.12 -7.84
C ARG A 91 6.47 10.24 -8.97
N GLY A 92 6.50 10.75 -10.21
CA GLY A 92 6.03 10.04 -11.39
C GLY A 92 6.87 8.80 -11.68
N HIS A 93 8.20 8.91 -11.65
CA HIS A 93 9.09 7.81 -11.94
C HIS A 93 9.04 6.72 -10.86
N ALA A 94 9.02 7.08 -9.57
CA ALA A 94 8.80 6.11 -8.49
C ALA A 94 7.46 5.37 -8.65
N ALA A 95 6.38 6.11 -8.95
CA ALA A 95 5.07 5.49 -9.17
C ALA A 95 5.01 4.61 -10.43
N ILE A 96 5.76 4.94 -11.48
CA ILE A 96 5.89 4.09 -12.67
C ILE A 96 6.52 2.76 -12.28
N GLU A 97 7.56 2.78 -11.45
CA GLU A 97 8.22 1.56 -10.98
C GLU A 97 7.27 0.67 -10.17
N TRP A 98 6.55 1.25 -9.21
CA TRP A 98 5.54 0.52 -8.44
C TRP A 98 4.38 -0.01 -9.29
N ARG A 99 4.05 0.69 -10.38
CA ARG A 99 3.07 0.23 -11.37
C ARG A 99 3.60 -0.94 -12.19
N ARG A 100 4.87 -0.94 -12.59
CA ARG A 100 5.52 -2.06 -13.31
C ARG A 100 5.52 -3.32 -12.46
N ARG A 101 5.74 -3.18 -11.16
CA ARG A 101 5.60 -4.26 -10.15
C ARG A 101 4.15 -4.69 -9.89
N GLY A 102 3.16 -4.02 -10.50
CA GLY A 102 1.75 -4.38 -10.41
C GLY A 102 1.09 -4.07 -9.06
N MET A 103 1.74 -3.31 -8.19
CA MET A 103 1.22 -2.95 -6.86
C MET A 103 0.23 -1.78 -6.92
N ILE A 104 0.48 -0.82 -7.81
CA ILE A 104 -0.40 0.33 -8.03
C ILE A 104 -0.80 0.48 -9.50
N SER A 105 -1.81 1.30 -9.76
CA SER A 105 -2.28 1.66 -11.09
C SER A 105 -2.82 3.09 -11.08
N PHE A 106 -2.71 3.80 -12.20
CA PHE A 106 -3.24 5.15 -12.36
C PHE A 106 -3.44 5.50 -13.83
N ASP A 107 -4.36 6.42 -14.07
CA ASP A 107 -4.62 6.99 -15.38
C ASP A 107 -3.81 8.28 -15.53
N ARG A 108 -3.12 8.42 -16.67
CA ARG A 108 -2.36 9.63 -16.97
C ARG A 108 -3.31 10.81 -17.10
N ALA A 109 -2.89 11.99 -16.64
CA ALA A 109 -3.65 13.25 -16.68
C ALA A 109 -4.98 13.28 -15.90
N VAL A 110 -5.37 12.21 -15.21
CA VAL A 110 -6.57 12.21 -14.35
C VAL A 110 -6.16 12.45 -12.90
N MET A 111 -6.67 13.54 -12.31
CA MET A 111 -6.47 13.80 -10.89
C MET A 111 -7.12 12.69 -10.04
N ARG A 112 -6.47 12.31 -8.94
CA ARG A 112 -7.00 11.32 -7.98
C ARG A 112 -7.29 9.93 -8.61
N SER A 113 -6.55 9.57 -9.66
CA SER A 113 -6.71 8.30 -10.38
C SER A 113 -5.96 7.12 -9.76
N LEU A 114 -5.24 7.32 -8.65
CA LEU A 114 -4.47 6.26 -7.99
C LEU A 114 -5.37 5.12 -7.50
N ARG A 115 -5.04 3.91 -7.91
CA ARG A 115 -5.74 2.65 -7.61
C ARG A 115 -4.72 1.59 -7.24
N VAL A 116 -5.20 0.53 -6.57
CA VAL A 116 -4.40 -0.68 -6.37
C VAL A 116 -4.22 -1.42 -7.69
N GLY A 117 -3.05 -2.00 -7.89
CA GLY A 117 -2.68 -2.76 -9.08
C GLY A 117 -3.22 -4.20 -9.06
N ARG A 118 -2.82 -5.00 -10.06
CA ARG A 118 -3.25 -6.40 -10.20
C ARG A 118 -2.60 -7.29 -9.14
N ALA A 119 -1.28 -7.21 -8.96
CA ALA A 119 -0.54 -8.05 -8.02
C ALA A 119 -1.06 -7.86 -6.59
N PHE A 120 -1.24 -6.60 -6.16
CA PHE A 120 -1.80 -6.32 -4.85
C PHE A 120 -3.19 -6.95 -4.63
N ARG A 121 -4.09 -6.86 -5.64
CA ARG A 121 -5.43 -7.46 -5.56
C ARG A 121 -5.36 -8.98 -5.43
N GLU A 122 -4.42 -9.61 -6.13
CA GLU A 122 -4.19 -11.05 -6.06
C GLU A 122 -3.67 -11.47 -4.68
N HIS A 123 -2.65 -10.81 -4.15
CA HIS A 123 -2.15 -11.05 -2.79
C HIS A 123 -3.25 -10.82 -1.74
N SER A 124 -4.05 -9.77 -1.89
CA SER A 124 -5.16 -9.51 -0.97
C SER A 124 -6.23 -10.61 -1.03
N ARG A 125 -6.55 -11.11 -2.22
CA ARG A 125 -7.52 -12.20 -2.40
C ARG A 125 -7.02 -13.49 -1.76
N LEU A 126 -5.75 -13.86 -1.98
CA LEU A 126 -5.15 -15.03 -1.36
C LEU A 126 -5.20 -14.94 0.17
N ARG A 127 -4.84 -13.79 0.75
CA ARG A 127 -4.95 -13.56 2.20
C ARG A 127 -6.38 -13.70 2.71
N GLN A 128 -7.37 -13.18 1.99
CA GLN A 128 -8.78 -13.32 2.37
C GLN A 128 -9.25 -14.77 2.32
N GLN A 129 -8.86 -15.52 1.29
CA GLN A 129 -9.18 -16.94 1.16
C GLN A 129 -8.55 -17.76 2.29
N SER A 130 -7.28 -17.53 2.63
CA SER A 130 -6.61 -18.19 3.76
C SER A 130 -7.32 -17.88 5.08
N ARG A 131 -7.71 -16.62 5.32
CA ARG A 131 -8.45 -16.24 6.53
C ARG A 131 -9.83 -16.90 6.61
N ALA A 132 -10.55 -16.98 5.49
CA ALA A 132 -11.84 -17.64 5.43
C ALA A 132 -11.71 -19.14 5.69
N ALA A 133 -10.70 -19.81 5.12
CA ALA A 133 -10.42 -21.22 5.35
C ALA A 133 -10.13 -21.50 6.83
N ILE A 134 -9.29 -20.67 7.48
CA ILE A 134 -9.01 -20.79 8.92
C ILE A 134 -10.31 -20.62 9.74
N ALA A 135 -11.14 -19.62 9.43
CA ALA A 135 -12.40 -19.40 10.14
C ALA A 135 -13.38 -20.59 10.01
N VAL A 136 -13.44 -21.23 8.83
CA VAL A 136 -14.26 -22.43 8.60
C VAL A 136 -13.76 -23.62 9.43
N CYS A 137 -12.45 -23.89 9.46
CA CYS A 137 -11.88 -24.97 10.28
C CYS A 137 -12.08 -24.72 11.78
N SER A 138 -11.97 -23.45 12.21
CA SER A 138 -12.18 -23.04 13.61
C SER A 138 -13.63 -23.19 14.06
N GLY A 139 -14.59 -22.91 13.17
CA GLY A 139 -16.02 -23.03 13.44
C GLY A 139 -16.53 -24.47 13.51
N GLN A 140 -15.86 -25.42 12.86
CA GLN A 140 -16.23 -26.84 12.91
C GLN A 140 -15.82 -27.53 14.23
N HIS A 141 -14.80 -27.03 14.94
CA HIS A 141 -14.39 -27.56 16.24
C HIS A 141 -15.33 -27.20 17.41
N SER A 142 -16.26 -26.24 17.24
CA SER A 142 -17.23 -25.85 18.29
C SER A 142 -18.59 -26.56 18.21
N ALA A 143 -18.82 -27.44 17.25
CA ALA A 143 -20.15 -28.03 17.00
C ALA A 143 -20.28 -29.53 17.37
N ALA A 144 -19.49 -30.03 18.33
CA ALA A 144 -19.60 -31.41 18.81
C ALA A 144 -19.50 -31.50 20.33
N ALA A 145 -20.59 -31.15 21.03
CA ALA A 145 -20.86 -31.62 22.38
C ALA A 145 -22.21 -32.36 22.35
N PRO A 146 -22.24 -33.71 22.43
CA PRO A 146 -23.50 -34.43 22.50
C PRO A 146 -24.13 -34.23 23.89
N ALA A 147 -25.36 -33.71 23.90
CA ALA A 147 -26.18 -33.59 25.10
C ALA A 147 -26.60 -34.99 25.58
N SER A 148 -25.95 -35.47 26.63
CA SER A 148 -26.36 -36.68 27.37
C SER A 148 -27.71 -36.43 28.05
N LYS A 149 -28.78 -37.02 27.50
CA LYS A 149 -30.08 -37.15 28.15
C LYS A 149 -29.94 -37.98 29.43
N LEU A 150 -30.13 -37.36 30.59
CA LEU A 150 -30.26 -38.06 31.87
C LEU A 150 -31.72 -38.43 32.10
N GLY A 151 -32.00 -39.73 31.97
CA GLY A 151 -32.78 -40.56 32.89
C GLY A 151 -34.10 -40.03 33.47
N ASP A 152 -35.18 -40.56 32.90
CA ASP A 152 -36.52 -40.71 33.47
C ASP A 152 -36.48 -41.48 34.81
N GLY A 153 -37.15 -40.96 35.84
CA GLY A 153 -37.14 -41.48 37.22
C GLY A 153 -38.53 -41.49 37.85
N LYS A 154 -39.22 -42.61 37.63
CA LYS A 154 -40.54 -43.03 38.13
C LYS A 154 -40.92 -42.61 39.56
N ARG A 155 -42.16 -42.11 39.66
CA ARG A 155 -43.23 -42.40 40.64
C ARG A 155 -42.95 -43.52 41.66
N GLY A 156 -43.13 -43.20 42.94
CA GLY A 156 -43.45 -44.11 44.04
C GLY A 156 -44.55 -43.50 44.90
N VAL A 157 -45.69 -44.19 44.96
CA VAL A 157 -46.87 -43.94 45.79
C VAL A 157 -46.85 -45.00 46.90
N GLU A 158 -47.42 -44.66 48.07
CA GLU A 158 -47.80 -45.47 49.27
C GLU A 158 -47.16 -44.86 50.54
N GLY A 159 -47.84 -44.56 51.65
CA GLY A 159 -49.20 -44.87 52.10
C GLY A 159 -49.14 -45.39 53.55
N ALA A 160 -49.66 -44.62 54.51
CA ALA A 160 -50.25 -45.00 55.82
C ALA A 160 -50.16 -43.81 56.81
#